data_AF-A0A011RNX8-F1
#
_entry.id   AF-A0A011RNX8-F1
#
_cell.length_a   1.000
_cell.length_b   1.000
_cell.length_c   1.000
_cell.angle_alpha   90.00
_cell.angle_beta   90.00
_cell.angle_gamma   90.00
#
_symmetry.space_group_name_H-M   'P 1'
#
loop_
_entity.id
_entity.type
_entity.pdbx_description
1 polymer ?
#
loop_
_entity_poly.entity_id
_entity_poly.type
_entity_poly.pdbx_seq_one_letter_code
_entity_poly.pdbx_strand_id
1 'polypeptide(L)'
;MKKMILTRKRIENLVLIIIGSVLYAISVNVFTLPNDLAEGGLTGFSLILFYLIDIPPSYTIFIVNIFILAIGYKFLDKRTLYYTLIANGIISVMLLAVSGYAFIPETTLLAPIGSGIFMGAGIGLIMLGHGTTAGSDIIAKLMEKYLGINIPTGLLMIDVFIVLPSAFIIGAENAFLTLINLYIQSKVIDFVLEGLNPRKSFFIISKKHVDIAEAIENQLGRGITILDGRGYYTKEKKDILYIIISRREVLPIKRIVEAIDPNAFMTISHVQEVTGEGFSYLAQEVQAERITEAEEEWITD
;
A
#
# COMPACT_ATOMS: atom_id res chain seq x y z
N MET A 1 23.13 -6.47 -28.70
CA MET A 1 22.39 -7.22 -27.66
C MET A 1 23.05 -7.01 -26.30
N LYS A 2 22.57 -6.05 -25.49
CA LYS A 2 23.08 -5.83 -24.12
C LYS A 2 22.59 -6.97 -23.23
N LYS A 3 23.52 -7.75 -22.66
CA LYS A 3 23.23 -8.82 -21.69
C LYS A 3 22.40 -8.24 -20.54
N MET A 4 21.23 -8.83 -20.33
CA MET A 4 20.30 -8.52 -19.26
C MET A 4 20.89 -9.06 -17.94
N ILE A 5 21.79 -8.29 -17.32
CA ILE A 5 22.28 -8.60 -15.97
C ILE A 5 21.13 -8.31 -15.00
N LEU A 6 20.59 -9.37 -14.39
CA LEU A 6 19.56 -9.28 -13.35
C LEU A 6 20.19 -8.68 -12.09
N THR A 7 19.98 -7.40 -11.86
CA THR A 7 20.33 -6.74 -10.59
C THR A 7 19.56 -7.38 -9.44
N ARG A 8 20.17 -7.53 -8.26
CA ARG A 8 19.55 -8.11 -7.04
C ARG A 8 18.12 -7.60 -6.76
N LYS A 9 17.89 -6.29 -6.90
CA LYS A 9 16.57 -5.67 -6.76
C LYS A 9 15.54 -6.18 -7.76
N ARG A 10 15.92 -6.48 -9.00
CA ARG A 10 14.99 -7.01 -10.02
C ARG A 10 14.52 -8.41 -9.62
N ILE A 11 15.42 -9.23 -9.08
CA ILE A 11 15.08 -10.57 -8.57
C ILE A 11 14.12 -10.44 -7.39
N GLU A 12 14.40 -9.55 -6.43
CA GLU A 12 13.52 -9.31 -5.29
C GLU A 12 12.10 -8.89 -5.74
N ASN A 13 11.98 -7.97 -6.70
CA ASN A 13 10.68 -7.58 -7.27
C ASN A 13 9.96 -8.75 -7.95
N LEU A 14 10.67 -9.55 -8.74
CA LEU A 14 10.08 -10.70 -9.43
C LEU A 14 9.61 -11.76 -8.43
N VAL A 15 10.35 -12.00 -7.35
CA VAL A 15 9.94 -12.92 -6.27
C VAL A 15 8.66 -12.41 -5.60
N LEU A 16 8.59 -11.12 -5.28
CA LEU A 16 7.38 -10.51 -4.71
C LEU A 16 6.17 -10.67 -5.65
N ILE A 17 6.36 -10.42 -6.96
CA ILE A 17 5.31 -10.60 -7.97
C ILE A 17 4.87 -12.06 -8.05
N ILE A 18 5.80 -13.02 -8.12
CA ILE A 18 5.46 -14.45 -8.21
C ILE A 18 4.64 -14.88 -6.98
N ILE A 19 5.13 -14.57 -5.77
CA ILE A 19 4.43 -14.94 -4.53
C ILE A 19 3.05 -14.27 -4.49
N GLY A 20 2.99 -12.97 -4.80
CA GLY A 20 1.73 -12.24 -4.81
C GLY A 20 0.73 -12.79 -5.81
N SER A 21 1.17 -13.15 -7.01
CA SER A 21 0.33 -13.78 -8.05
C SER A 21 -0.21 -15.16 -7.62
N VAL A 22 0.57 -15.95 -6.89
CA VAL A 22 0.11 -17.24 -6.33
C VAL A 22 -0.97 -17.00 -5.27
N LEU A 23 -0.76 -16.05 -4.35
CA LEU A 23 -1.74 -15.72 -3.31
C LEU A 23 -3.04 -15.16 -3.92
N TYR A 24 -2.93 -14.32 -4.95
CA TYR A 24 -4.09 -13.83 -5.72
C TYR A 24 -4.90 -15.00 -6.28
N ALA A 25 -4.24 -15.94 -6.99
CA ALA A 25 -4.92 -17.08 -7.59
C ALA A 25 -5.57 -18.01 -6.56
N ILE A 26 -4.91 -18.22 -5.40
CA ILE A 26 -5.50 -18.96 -4.27
C ILE A 26 -6.75 -18.24 -3.78
N SER A 27 -6.71 -16.92 -3.60
CA SER A 27 -7.87 -16.17 -3.16
C SER A 27 -9.07 -16.39 -4.08
N VAL A 28 -8.87 -16.20 -5.40
CA VAL A 28 -9.94 -16.31 -6.38
C VAL A 28 -10.53 -17.71 -6.43
N ASN A 29 -9.70 -18.74 -6.65
CA ASN A 29 -10.20 -20.09 -6.89
C ASN A 29 -10.66 -20.81 -5.63
N VAL A 30 -9.97 -20.60 -4.50
CA VAL A 30 -10.24 -21.36 -3.28
C VAL A 30 -11.32 -20.70 -2.44
N PHE A 31 -11.38 -19.37 -2.41
CA PHE A 31 -12.29 -18.64 -1.52
C PHE A 31 -13.37 -17.86 -2.27
N THR A 32 -13.00 -17.03 -3.24
CA THR A 32 -13.95 -16.10 -3.89
C THR A 32 -14.98 -16.84 -4.74
N LEU A 33 -14.52 -17.64 -5.71
CA LEU A 33 -15.38 -18.30 -6.69
C LEU A 33 -16.30 -19.37 -6.07
N PRO A 34 -15.83 -20.26 -5.16
CA PRO A 34 -16.70 -21.29 -4.58
C PRO A 34 -17.75 -20.77 -3.58
N ASN A 35 -17.63 -19.53 -3.13
CA ASN A 35 -18.53 -18.92 -2.14
C ASN A 35 -19.34 -17.76 -2.75
N ASP A 36 -19.44 -17.68 -4.08
CA ASP A 36 -20.21 -16.67 -4.82
C ASP A 36 -19.93 -15.23 -4.38
N LEU A 37 -18.70 -14.96 -3.95
CA LEU A 37 -18.26 -13.61 -3.62
C LEU A 37 -18.06 -12.85 -4.93
N ALA A 38 -18.60 -11.64 -5.00
CA ALA A 38 -18.32 -10.79 -6.14
C ALA A 38 -16.86 -10.33 -6.09
N GLU A 39 -16.21 -10.30 -7.25
CA GLU A 39 -14.90 -9.68 -7.38
C GLU A 39 -15.12 -8.18 -7.63
N GLY A 40 -14.44 -7.33 -6.85
CA GLY A 40 -14.39 -5.90 -7.10
C GLY A 40 -13.75 -5.58 -8.45
N GLY A 41 -14.02 -4.40 -9.01
CA GLY A 41 -13.34 -3.94 -10.21
C GLY A 41 -13.92 -4.49 -11.52
N LEU A 42 -13.01 -4.77 -12.46
CA LEU A 42 -13.32 -4.99 -13.86
C LEU A 42 -14.17 -6.24 -14.12
N THR A 43 -13.93 -7.31 -13.35
CA THR A 43 -14.70 -8.56 -13.41
C THR A 43 -16.14 -8.35 -12.92
N GLY A 44 -16.33 -7.70 -11.76
CA GLY A 44 -17.67 -7.36 -11.25
C GLY A 44 -18.44 -6.45 -12.21
N PHE A 45 -17.77 -5.46 -12.79
CA PHE A 45 -18.36 -4.58 -13.81
C PHE A 45 -18.81 -5.35 -15.06
N SER A 46 -18.01 -6.33 -15.50
CA SER A 46 -18.34 -7.15 -16.66
C SER A 46 -19.57 -8.03 -16.44
N LEU A 47 -19.76 -8.54 -15.22
CA LEU A 47 -20.94 -9.32 -14.86
C LEU A 47 -22.19 -8.43 -14.86
N ILE A 48 -22.13 -7.22 -14.31
CA ILE A 48 -23.27 -6.29 -14.34
C ILE A 48 -23.69 -5.98 -15.79
N LEU A 49 -22.73 -5.74 -16.69
CA LEU A 49 -23.01 -5.51 -18.10
C LEU A 49 -23.63 -6.72 -18.79
N PHE A 50 -23.19 -7.93 -18.43
CA PHE A 50 -23.82 -9.16 -18.91
C PHE A 50 -25.29 -9.24 -18.46
N TYR A 51 -25.58 -8.99 -17.19
CA TYR A 51 -26.95 -9.10 -16.67
C TYR A 51 -27.89 -7.97 -17.13
N LEU A 52 -27.37 -6.79 -17.50
CA LEU A 52 -28.18 -5.67 -17.96
C LEU A 52 -28.46 -5.69 -19.48
N ILE A 53 -27.47 -6.08 -20.28
CA ILE A 53 -27.51 -5.93 -21.74
C ILE A 53 -26.95 -7.15 -22.51
N ASP A 54 -26.80 -8.30 -21.85
CA ASP A 54 -26.36 -9.58 -22.42
C ASP A 54 -24.99 -9.54 -23.13
N ILE A 55 -24.11 -8.58 -22.77
CA ILE A 55 -22.74 -8.56 -23.28
C ILE A 55 -21.90 -9.61 -22.56
N PRO A 56 -21.31 -10.60 -23.27
CA PRO A 56 -20.50 -11.61 -22.62
C PRO A 56 -19.31 -10.99 -21.86
N PRO A 57 -19.06 -11.40 -20.60
CA PRO A 57 -17.98 -10.83 -19.78
C PRO A 57 -16.62 -10.83 -20.46
N SER A 58 -16.34 -11.83 -21.30
CA SER A 58 -15.10 -11.94 -22.07
C SER A 58 -14.82 -10.72 -22.97
N TYR A 59 -15.84 -10.14 -23.60
CA TYR A 59 -15.68 -8.95 -24.44
C TYR A 59 -15.45 -7.70 -23.60
N THR A 60 -16.24 -7.53 -22.54
CA THR A 60 -16.13 -6.37 -21.64
C THR A 60 -14.77 -6.33 -20.97
N ILE A 61 -14.33 -7.44 -20.37
CA ILE A 61 -13.02 -7.55 -19.71
C ILE A 61 -11.91 -7.24 -20.72
N PHE A 62 -11.97 -7.80 -21.93
CA PHE A 62 -10.94 -7.58 -22.94
C PHE A 62 -10.85 -6.11 -23.37
N ILE A 63 -11.98 -5.48 -23.70
CA ILE A 63 -12.01 -4.08 -24.16
C ILE A 63 -11.57 -3.13 -23.05
N VAL A 64 -12.11 -3.30 -21.84
CA VAL A 64 -11.81 -2.41 -20.72
C VAL A 64 -10.36 -2.60 -20.25
N ASN A 65 -9.81 -3.83 -20.25
CA ASN A 65 -8.38 -4.05 -19.99
C ASN A 65 -7.49 -3.37 -21.02
N ILE A 66 -7.80 -3.45 -22.32
CA ILE A 66 -7.04 -2.73 -23.35
C ILE A 66 -7.07 -1.22 -23.10
N PHE A 67 -8.25 -0.68 -22.79
CA PHE A 67 -8.41 0.74 -22.53
C PHE A 67 -7.62 1.21 -21.30
N ILE A 68 -7.72 0.47 -20.20
CA ILE A 68 -7.00 0.77 -18.96
C ILE A 68 -5.48 0.59 -19.15
N LEU A 69 -5.03 -0.41 -19.89
CA LEU A 69 -3.61 -0.58 -20.22
C LEU A 69 -3.11 0.55 -21.13
N ALA A 70 -3.92 1.04 -22.07
CA ALA A 70 -3.56 2.19 -22.92
C ALA A 70 -3.42 3.47 -22.09
N ILE A 71 -4.33 3.71 -21.13
CA ILE A 71 -4.21 4.79 -20.15
C ILE A 71 -2.95 4.58 -19.30
N GLY A 72 -2.79 3.38 -18.74
CA GLY A 72 -1.62 3.01 -17.94
C GLY A 72 -0.31 3.24 -18.69
N TYR A 73 -0.26 2.95 -19.99
CA TYR A 73 0.92 3.18 -20.83
C TYR A 73 1.36 4.65 -20.87
N LYS A 74 0.40 5.58 -20.82
CA LYS A 74 0.67 7.02 -20.84
C LYS A 74 1.07 7.57 -19.47
N PHE A 75 0.56 6.99 -18.39
CA PHE A 75 0.63 7.58 -17.04
C PHE A 75 1.53 6.83 -16.05
N LEU A 76 1.82 5.56 -16.30
CA LEU A 76 2.72 4.70 -15.50
C LEU A 76 4.09 4.60 -16.17
N ASP A 77 5.11 4.33 -15.36
CA ASP A 77 6.46 4.08 -15.86
C ASP A 77 6.55 2.72 -16.58
N LYS A 78 7.49 2.62 -17.54
CA LYS A 78 7.69 1.43 -18.38
C LYS A 78 8.00 0.16 -17.57
N ARG A 79 8.62 0.31 -16.38
CA ARG A 79 8.96 -0.81 -15.51
C ARG A 79 7.71 -1.37 -14.84
N THR A 80 6.81 -0.53 -14.35
CA THR A 80 5.51 -0.95 -13.81
C THR A 80 4.70 -1.72 -14.84
N LEU A 81 4.64 -1.23 -16.08
CA LEU A 81 3.93 -1.92 -17.17
C LEU A 81 4.52 -3.31 -17.47
N TYR A 82 5.84 -3.41 -17.53
CA TYR A 82 6.52 -4.69 -17.77
C TYR A 82 6.23 -5.71 -16.66
N TYR A 83 6.31 -5.29 -15.40
CA TYR A 83 6.01 -6.17 -14.27
C TYR A 83 4.53 -6.53 -14.16
N THR A 84 3.63 -5.64 -14.57
CA THR A 84 2.19 -5.93 -14.69
C THR A 84 1.93 -7.04 -15.71
N LEU A 85 2.57 -6.99 -16.88
CA LEU A 85 2.44 -8.05 -17.88
C LEU A 85 2.93 -9.41 -17.36
N ILE A 86 4.05 -9.40 -16.62
CA ILE A 86 4.57 -10.61 -15.96
C ILE A 86 3.58 -11.13 -14.91
N ALA A 87 3.08 -10.25 -14.04
CA ALA A 87 2.11 -10.59 -13.00
C ALA A 87 0.85 -11.22 -13.62
N ASN A 88 0.28 -10.60 -14.65
CA ASN A 88 -0.90 -11.13 -15.34
C ASN A 88 -0.65 -12.49 -15.98
N GLY A 89 0.53 -12.69 -16.59
CA GLY A 89 0.92 -13.99 -17.12
C GLY A 89 0.97 -15.07 -16.04
N ILE A 90 1.59 -14.77 -14.89
CA ILE A 90 1.69 -15.70 -13.77
C ILE A 90 0.32 -15.96 -13.15
N ILE A 91 -0.49 -14.92 -12.90
CA ILE A 91 -1.86 -15.04 -12.37
C ILE A 91 -2.69 -15.95 -13.27
N SER A 92 -2.64 -15.75 -14.60
CA SER A 92 -3.39 -16.59 -15.55
C SER A 92 -3.01 -18.07 -15.46
N VAL A 93 -1.71 -18.37 -15.36
CA VAL A 93 -1.23 -19.76 -15.21
C VAL A 93 -1.61 -20.32 -13.84
N MET A 94 -1.48 -19.53 -12.77
CA MET A 94 -1.78 -19.98 -11.41
C MET A 94 -3.28 -20.16 -11.16
N LEU A 95 -4.13 -19.36 -11.80
CA LEU A 95 -5.58 -19.58 -11.79
C LEU A 95 -5.95 -20.93 -12.43
N LEU A 96 -5.25 -21.36 -13.48
CA LEU A 96 -5.44 -22.72 -14.02
C LEU A 96 -4.87 -23.79 -13.09
N ALA A 97 -3.67 -23.57 -12.53
CA ALA A 97 -3.00 -24.56 -11.69
C ALA A 97 -3.72 -24.82 -10.34
N VAL A 98 -4.38 -23.80 -9.79
CA VAL A 98 -5.14 -23.89 -8.52
C VAL A 98 -6.63 -24.19 -8.78
N SER A 99 -7.04 -24.33 -10.05
CA SER A 99 -8.42 -24.72 -10.36
C SER A 99 -8.72 -26.11 -9.80
N GLY A 100 -9.82 -26.24 -9.05
CA GLY A 100 -10.26 -27.48 -8.42
C GLY A 100 -10.06 -27.57 -6.90
N TYR A 101 -9.34 -26.64 -6.29
CA TYR A 101 -9.35 -26.47 -4.83
C TYR A 101 -10.45 -25.51 -4.42
N ALA A 102 -11.28 -25.90 -3.45
CA ALA A 102 -12.36 -25.07 -2.92
C ALA A 102 -12.40 -25.16 -1.40
N PHE A 103 -12.51 -24.00 -0.75
CA PHE A 103 -12.77 -23.90 0.68
C PHE A 103 -14.19 -23.37 0.87
N ILE A 104 -15.10 -24.26 1.25
CA ILE A 104 -16.51 -23.95 1.49
C ILE A 104 -16.76 -24.20 2.99
N PRO A 105 -16.57 -23.18 3.84
CA PRO A 105 -16.76 -23.31 5.27
C PRO A 105 -18.25 -23.39 5.62
N GLU A 106 -18.57 -24.09 6.71
CA GLU A 106 -19.93 -24.05 7.29
C GLU A 106 -20.31 -22.65 7.78
N THR A 107 -19.32 -21.86 8.21
CA THR A 107 -19.49 -20.46 8.61
C THR A 107 -19.24 -19.53 7.43
N THR A 108 -20.28 -18.85 6.96
CA THR A 108 -20.26 -17.96 5.79
C THR A 108 -19.21 -16.85 5.85
N LEU A 109 -18.81 -16.39 7.04
CA LEU A 109 -17.79 -15.33 7.20
C LEU A 109 -16.35 -15.79 6.96
N LEU A 110 -16.03 -17.09 7.06
CA LEU A 110 -14.64 -17.55 6.96
C LEU A 110 -14.08 -17.39 5.54
N ALA A 111 -14.92 -17.60 4.51
CA ALA A 111 -14.49 -17.47 3.13
C ALA A 111 -14.16 -16.02 2.73
N PRO A 112 -15.01 -15.00 3.01
CA PRO A 112 -14.67 -13.59 2.82
C PRO A 112 -13.42 -13.13 3.56
N ILE A 113 -13.21 -13.60 4.78
CA ILE A 113 -12.01 -13.26 5.57
C ILE A 113 -10.76 -13.86 4.91
N GLY A 114 -10.82 -15.14 4.54
CA GLY A 114 -9.73 -15.82 3.84
C GLY A 114 -9.41 -15.13 2.51
N SER A 115 -10.44 -14.91 1.68
CA SER A 115 -10.34 -14.17 0.43
C SER A 115 -9.68 -12.80 0.65
N GLY A 116 -10.16 -11.99 1.59
CA GLY A 116 -9.61 -10.66 1.81
C GLY A 116 -8.15 -10.67 2.21
N ILE A 117 -7.73 -11.63 3.03
CA ILE A 117 -6.33 -11.79 3.45
C ILE A 117 -5.44 -12.22 2.28
N PHE A 118 -5.81 -13.29 1.56
CA PHE A 118 -5.01 -13.80 0.45
C PHE A 118 -4.97 -12.83 -0.74
N MET A 119 -6.12 -12.25 -1.09
CA MET A 119 -6.23 -11.23 -2.14
C MET A 119 -5.42 -9.98 -1.80
N GLY A 120 -5.62 -9.44 -0.59
CA GLY A 120 -4.95 -8.22 -0.17
C GLY A 120 -3.44 -8.40 -0.06
N ALA A 121 -2.98 -9.55 0.44
CA ALA A 121 -1.56 -9.89 0.46
C ALA A 121 -1.00 -10.07 -0.97
N GLY A 122 -1.76 -10.72 -1.85
CA GLY A 122 -1.39 -10.93 -3.24
C GLY A 122 -1.18 -9.62 -4.00
N ILE A 123 -2.19 -8.76 -3.99
CA ILE A 123 -2.14 -7.43 -4.63
C ILE A 123 -1.05 -6.57 -3.98
N GLY A 124 -1.00 -6.52 -2.64
CA GLY A 124 0.00 -5.75 -1.91
C GLY A 124 1.44 -6.14 -2.30
N LEU A 125 1.74 -7.44 -2.39
CA LEU A 125 3.08 -7.92 -2.77
C LEU A 125 3.42 -7.63 -4.23
N ILE A 126 2.46 -7.80 -5.15
CA ILE A 126 2.64 -7.44 -6.57
C ILE A 126 2.97 -5.95 -6.68
N MET A 127 2.23 -5.11 -5.97
CA MET A 127 2.43 -3.66 -5.97
C MET A 127 3.73 -3.24 -5.29
N LEU A 128 4.13 -3.91 -4.21
CA LEU A 128 5.43 -3.74 -3.56
C LEU A 128 6.59 -4.08 -4.51
N GLY A 129 6.40 -5.06 -5.39
CA GLY A 129 7.30 -5.40 -6.50
C GLY A 129 7.24 -4.43 -7.70
N HIS A 130 6.52 -3.31 -7.57
CA HIS A 130 6.19 -2.34 -8.64
C HIS A 130 5.32 -2.88 -9.78
N GLY A 131 4.61 -4.00 -9.59
CA GLY A 131 3.60 -4.48 -10.53
C GLY A 131 2.20 -3.92 -10.23
N THR A 132 1.20 -4.48 -10.90
CA THR A 132 -0.23 -4.43 -10.59
C THR A 132 -0.90 -5.67 -11.19
N THR A 133 -2.11 -6.04 -10.74
CA THR A 133 -2.95 -7.07 -11.37
C THR A 133 -3.72 -6.55 -12.59
N ALA A 134 -3.46 -5.30 -13.01
CA ALA A 134 -4.21 -4.52 -13.98
C ALA A 134 -5.68 -4.26 -13.56
N GLY A 135 -6.40 -3.48 -14.36
CA GLY A 135 -7.79 -3.12 -14.08
C GLY A 135 -7.97 -1.98 -13.09
N SER A 136 -8.76 -2.17 -12.03
CA SER A 136 -9.07 -1.11 -11.04
C SER A 136 -7.83 -0.60 -10.31
N ASP A 137 -6.80 -1.44 -10.13
CA ASP A 137 -5.49 -1.04 -9.58
C ASP A 137 -4.84 0.14 -10.30
N ILE A 138 -4.93 0.18 -11.63
CA ILE A 138 -4.32 1.26 -12.43
C ILE A 138 -5.04 2.57 -12.14
N ILE A 139 -6.38 2.51 -12.01
CA ILE A 139 -7.18 3.67 -11.64
C ILE A 139 -6.82 4.12 -10.23
N ALA A 140 -6.67 3.20 -9.27
CA ALA A 140 -6.27 3.54 -7.91
C ALA A 140 -4.87 4.17 -7.84
N LYS A 141 -3.89 3.69 -8.62
CA LYS A 141 -2.57 4.34 -8.77
C LYS A 141 -2.68 5.75 -9.35
N LEU A 142 -3.58 5.96 -10.32
CA LEU A 142 -3.82 7.30 -10.87
C LEU A 142 -4.48 8.22 -9.83
N MET A 143 -5.43 7.71 -9.04
CA MET A 143 -6.04 8.47 -7.93
C MET A 143 -5.01 8.85 -6.87
N GLU A 144 -4.08 7.97 -6.54
CA GLU A 144 -2.98 8.29 -5.63
C GLU A 144 -2.09 9.39 -6.23
N LYS A 145 -1.63 9.23 -7.47
CA LYS A 145 -0.77 10.20 -8.15
C LYS A 145 -1.39 11.59 -8.33
N TYR A 146 -2.69 11.68 -8.62
CA TYR A 146 -3.34 12.95 -9.01
C TYR A 146 -4.26 13.54 -7.94
N LEU A 147 -4.82 12.72 -7.04
CA LEU A 147 -5.77 13.15 -6.02
C LEU A 147 -5.22 12.95 -4.59
N GLY A 148 -4.07 12.30 -4.42
CA GLY A 148 -3.48 12.01 -3.11
C GLY A 148 -4.28 10.99 -2.29
N ILE A 149 -5.21 10.26 -2.92
CA ILE A 149 -5.97 9.19 -2.26
C ILE A 149 -5.09 7.96 -2.19
N ASN A 150 -4.81 7.44 -1.00
CA ASN A 150 -3.98 6.24 -0.89
C ASN A 150 -4.59 5.05 -1.66
N ILE A 151 -3.70 4.20 -2.17
CA ILE A 151 -4.07 3.10 -3.08
C ILE A 151 -5.14 2.17 -2.48
N PRO A 152 -5.02 1.69 -1.22
CA PRO A 152 -6.01 0.78 -0.65
C PRO A 152 -7.41 1.40 -0.53
N THR A 153 -7.50 2.71 -0.25
CA THR A 153 -8.79 3.41 -0.20
C THR A 153 -9.35 3.61 -1.61
N GLY A 154 -8.49 3.98 -2.57
CA GLY A 154 -8.89 4.12 -3.97
C GLY A 154 -9.50 2.84 -4.54
N LEU A 155 -8.86 1.69 -4.29
CA LEU A 155 -9.38 0.37 -4.66
C LEU A 155 -10.73 0.08 -4.01
N LEU A 156 -10.83 0.25 -2.68
CA LEU A 156 -12.08 0.02 -1.96
C LEU A 156 -13.23 0.89 -2.49
N MET A 157 -12.98 2.16 -2.82
CA MET A 157 -14.01 3.05 -3.38
C MET A 157 -14.51 2.56 -4.74
N ILE A 158 -13.59 2.16 -5.64
CA ILE A 158 -13.93 1.63 -6.96
C ILE A 158 -14.73 0.33 -6.81
N ASP A 159 -14.26 -0.58 -5.96
CA ASP A 159 -14.86 -1.90 -5.79
C ASP A 159 -16.24 -1.81 -5.13
N VAL A 160 -16.42 -0.95 -4.12
CA VAL A 160 -17.74 -0.68 -3.51
C VAL A 160 -18.70 -0.09 -4.53
N PHE A 161 -18.24 0.85 -5.36
CA PHE A 161 -19.06 1.43 -6.42
C PHE A 161 -19.56 0.38 -7.42
N ILE A 162 -18.74 -0.65 -7.69
CA ILE A 162 -19.08 -1.74 -8.60
C ILE A 162 -19.94 -2.80 -7.91
N VAL A 163 -19.68 -3.14 -6.65
CA VAL A 163 -20.41 -4.19 -5.93
C VAL A 163 -21.82 -3.75 -5.53
N LEU A 164 -22.06 -2.47 -5.23
CA LEU A 164 -23.39 -2.00 -4.82
C LEU A 164 -24.50 -2.33 -5.84
N PRO A 165 -24.35 -2.04 -7.15
CA PRO A 165 -25.31 -2.51 -8.16
C PRO A 165 -25.38 -4.03 -8.29
N SER A 166 -24.28 -4.75 -8.07
CA SER A 166 -24.27 -6.22 -8.15
C SER A 166 -25.13 -6.89 -7.09
N ALA A 167 -25.46 -6.20 -5.98
CA ALA A 167 -26.33 -6.72 -4.92
C ALA A 167 -27.73 -7.10 -5.41
N PHE A 168 -28.23 -6.47 -6.46
CA PHE A 168 -29.50 -6.85 -7.11
C PHE A 168 -29.43 -8.20 -7.83
N ILE A 169 -28.22 -8.70 -8.10
CA ILE A 169 -27.94 -9.90 -8.88
C ILE A 169 -27.50 -11.03 -7.95
N ILE A 170 -26.48 -10.79 -7.11
CA ILE A 170 -25.90 -11.80 -6.21
C ILE A 170 -26.68 -11.95 -4.89
N GLY A 171 -27.63 -11.06 -4.63
CA GLY A 171 -28.37 -10.98 -3.38
C GLY A 171 -27.66 -10.14 -2.31
N ALA A 172 -28.45 -9.64 -1.35
CA ALA A 172 -27.96 -8.74 -0.31
C ALA A 172 -26.91 -9.40 0.60
N GLU A 173 -27.08 -10.68 0.94
CA GLU A 173 -26.15 -11.40 1.81
C GLU A 173 -24.75 -11.50 1.18
N ASN A 174 -24.65 -12.03 -0.05
CA ASN A 174 -23.38 -12.13 -0.76
C ASN A 174 -22.75 -10.75 -1.04
N ALA A 175 -23.56 -9.71 -1.23
CA ALA A 175 -23.06 -8.34 -1.34
C ALA A 175 -22.39 -7.86 -0.04
N PHE A 176 -23.01 -8.08 1.13
CA PHE A 176 -22.39 -7.73 2.42
C PHE A 176 -21.14 -8.56 2.70
N LEU A 177 -21.16 -9.87 2.39
CA LEU A 177 -19.98 -10.73 2.49
C LEU A 177 -18.84 -10.23 1.59
N THR A 178 -19.17 -9.78 0.37
CA THR A 178 -18.22 -9.16 -0.54
C THR A 178 -17.67 -7.85 0.02
N LEU A 179 -18.49 -6.98 0.60
CA LEU A 179 -18.02 -5.74 1.23
C LEU A 179 -17.04 -6.01 2.38
N ILE A 180 -17.29 -7.06 3.18
CA ILE A 180 -16.36 -7.49 4.24
C ILE A 180 -15.03 -7.95 3.63
N ASN A 181 -15.07 -8.79 2.59
CA ASN A 181 -13.90 -9.21 1.83
C ASN A 181 -13.08 -8.00 1.33
N LEU A 182 -13.72 -7.05 0.64
CA LEU A 182 -13.08 -5.85 0.11
C LEU A 182 -12.46 -4.97 1.20
N TYR A 183 -13.13 -4.82 2.34
CA TYR A 183 -12.59 -4.06 3.46
C TYR A 183 -11.34 -4.71 4.05
N ILE A 184 -11.37 -6.02 4.26
CA ILE A 184 -10.22 -6.79 4.77
C ILE A 184 -9.08 -6.72 3.76
N GLN A 185 -9.36 -6.93 2.48
CA GLN A 185 -8.41 -6.78 1.38
C GLN A 185 -7.72 -5.41 1.43
N SER A 186 -8.49 -4.32 1.51
CA SER A 186 -7.95 -2.96 1.63
C SER A 186 -7.01 -2.82 2.82
N LYS A 187 -7.39 -3.32 4.01
CA LYS A 187 -6.53 -3.29 5.20
C LYS A 187 -5.25 -4.12 5.09
N VAL A 188 -5.30 -5.24 4.37
CA VAL A 188 -4.13 -6.08 4.15
C VAL A 188 -3.19 -5.47 3.10
N ILE A 189 -3.73 -4.86 2.03
CA ILE A 189 -2.92 -4.11 1.05
C ILE A 189 -2.18 -2.97 1.76
N ASP A 190 -2.91 -2.18 2.55
CA ASP A 190 -2.37 -1.08 3.36
C ASP A 190 -1.20 -1.56 4.23
N PHE A 191 -1.42 -2.68 4.94
CA PHE A 191 -0.41 -3.31 5.78
C PHE A 191 0.83 -3.80 5.01
N VAL A 192 0.66 -4.35 3.81
CA VAL A 192 1.79 -4.85 3.00
C VAL A 192 2.59 -3.70 2.39
N LEU A 193 1.92 -2.65 1.93
CA LEU A 193 2.56 -1.50 1.29
C LEU A 193 3.24 -0.57 2.31
N GLU A 194 2.56 -0.20 3.38
CA GLU A 194 3.08 0.70 4.41
C GLU A 194 3.91 -0.04 5.47
N GLY A 195 3.73 -1.35 5.59
CA GLY A 195 4.45 -2.22 6.51
C GLY A 195 3.96 -2.16 7.96
N LEU A 196 4.55 -3.01 8.80
CA LEU A 196 4.24 -3.18 10.23
C LEU A 196 4.62 -1.99 11.14
N ASN A 197 5.20 -0.92 10.61
CA ASN A 197 5.95 0.04 11.41
C ASN A 197 5.49 1.49 11.16
N PRO A 198 4.27 1.85 11.61
CA PRO A 198 3.83 3.25 11.58
C PRO A 198 4.84 4.11 12.32
N ARG A 199 5.32 5.15 11.64
CA ARG A 199 6.23 6.11 12.27
C ARG A 199 5.47 6.87 13.35
N LYS A 200 6.21 7.26 14.37
CA LYS A 200 5.71 8.00 15.52
C LYS A 200 6.43 9.32 15.56
N SER A 201 5.66 10.39 15.73
CA SER A 201 6.23 11.66 16.16
C SER A 201 6.19 11.67 17.67
N PHE A 202 7.30 12.09 18.25
CA PHE A 202 7.51 12.16 19.68
C PHE A 202 7.87 13.60 20.02
N PHE A 203 7.00 14.27 20.76
CA PHE A 203 7.30 15.58 21.33
C PHE A 203 7.71 15.42 22.78
N ILE A 204 8.84 16.00 23.16
CA ILE A 204 9.35 15.98 24.53
C ILE A 204 9.53 17.42 25.00
N ILE A 205 8.87 17.78 26.09
CA ILE A 205 8.96 19.08 26.74
C ILE A 205 9.58 18.87 28.12
N SER A 206 10.79 19.39 28.31
CA SER A 206 11.54 19.23 29.56
C SER A 206 12.48 20.43 29.79
N LYS A 207 12.80 20.70 31.06
CA LYS A 207 13.86 21.66 31.40
C LYS A 207 15.26 21.11 31.11
N LYS A 208 15.41 19.77 31.04
CA LYS A 208 16.66 19.06 30.75
C LYS A 208 16.71 18.57 29.29
N HIS A 209 16.17 19.37 28.37
CA HIS A 209 16.05 18.98 26.96
C HIS A 209 17.42 18.70 26.30
N VAL A 210 18.49 19.42 26.70
CA VAL A 210 19.85 19.19 26.19
C VAL A 210 20.35 17.78 26.56
N ASP A 211 20.31 17.43 27.85
CA ASP A 211 20.74 16.12 28.35
C ASP A 211 19.94 14.97 27.69
N ILE A 212 18.63 15.18 27.51
CA ILE A 212 17.76 14.22 26.84
C ILE A 212 18.14 14.06 25.37
N ALA A 213 18.38 15.17 24.66
CA ALA A 213 18.74 15.13 23.25
C ALA A 213 20.07 14.39 23.04
N GLU A 214 21.08 14.71 23.84
CA GLU A 214 22.40 14.07 23.79
C GLU A 214 22.31 12.57 24.13
N ALA A 215 21.50 12.17 25.11
CA ALA A 215 21.31 10.77 25.43
C ALA A 215 20.61 9.99 24.31
N ILE A 216 19.61 10.58 23.66
CA ILE A 216 18.90 9.96 22.53
C ILE A 216 19.83 9.85 21.32
N GLU A 217 20.59 10.89 21.00
CA GLU A 217 21.56 10.89 19.90
C GLU A 217 22.64 9.81 20.13
N ASN A 218 23.26 9.78 21.31
CA ASN A 218 24.35 8.83 21.61
C ASN A 218 23.89 7.37 21.70
N GLN A 219 22.69 7.10 22.24
CA GLN A 219 22.22 5.73 22.45
C GLN A 219 21.47 5.15 21.25
N LEU A 220 20.80 6.00 20.47
CA LEU A 220 19.89 5.57 19.40
C LEU A 220 20.24 6.12 18.02
N GLY A 221 21.19 7.07 17.92
CA GLY A 221 21.62 7.64 16.64
C GLY A 221 20.49 8.36 15.89
N ARG A 222 19.57 9.00 16.61
CA ARG A 222 18.40 9.67 16.02
C ARG A 222 18.58 11.17 15.96
N GLY A 223 18.32 11.74 14.78
CA GLY A 223 18.24 13.18 14.59
C GLY A 223 17.06 13.79 15.33
N ILE A 224 17.28 14.96 15.92
CA ILE A 224 16.33 15.66 16.78
C ILE A 224 16.19 17.09 16.25
N THR A 225 14.97 17.58 16.12
CA THR A 225 14.70 18.98 15.83
C THR A 225 14.24 19.68 17.09
N ILE A 226 14.81 20.85 17.38
CA ILE A 226 14.38 21.70 18.49
C ILE A 226 13.35 22.69 17.95
N LEU A 227 12.18 22.74 18.59
CA LEU A 227 11.12 23.69 18.30
C LEU A 227 11.00 24.70 19.43
N ASP A 228 10.99 25.98 19.08
CA ASP A 228 10.75 27.08 20.02
C ASP A 228 9.25 27.16 20.39
N GLY A 229 8.94 26.89 21.66
CA GLY A 229 7.61 27.02 22.23
C GLY A 229 7.51 28.13 23.28
N ARG A 230 6.28 28.50 23.62
CA ARG A 230 5.99 29.36 24.79
C ARG A 230 4.80 28.84 25.56
N GLY A 231 4.96 28.65 26.87
CA GLY A 231 3.85 28.26 27.73
C GLY A 231 2.78 29.35 27.79
N TYR A 232 1.52 29.04 27.52
CA TYR A 232 0.46 30.05 27.61
C TYR A 232 0.25 30.55 29.05
N TYR A 233 0.31 29.65 30.04
CA TYR A 233 0.12 30.00 31.45
C TYR A 233 1.38 30.65 32.05
N THR A 234 2.54 30.01 31.88
CA THR A 234 3.80 30.50 32.47
C THR A 234 4.44 31.65 31.70
N LYS A 235 4.06 31.87 30.44
CA LYS A 235 4.68 32.82 29.49
C LYS A 235 6.18 32.58 29.21
N GLU A 236 6.75 31.52 29.78
CA GLU A 236 8.15 31.14 29.59
C GLU A 236 8.38 30.52 28.22
N LYS A 237 9.54 30.82 27.62
CA LYS A 237 10.05 30.08 26.46
C LYS A 237 10.35 28.63 26.88
N LYS A 238 10.09 27.70 25.97
CA LYS A 238 10.36 26.28 26.17
C LYS A 238 10.91 25.69 24.89
N ASP A 239 12.00 24.96 25.01
CA ASP A 239 12.53 24.15 23.91
C ASP A 239 11.83 22.80 23.92
N ILE A 240 11.27 22.45 22.76
CA ILE A 240 10.50 21.21 22.57
C ILE A 240 11.29 20.34 21.61
N LEU A 241 11.67 19.13 22.06
CA LEU A 241 12.31 18.16 21.17
C LEU A 241 11.25 17.49 20.32
N TYR A 242 11.42 17.55 19.00
CA TYR A 242 10.60 16.84 18.03
C TYR A 242 11.43 15.77 17.34
N ILE A 243 10.95 14.53 17.42
CA ILE A 243 11.67 13.36 16.90
C ILE A 243 10.69 12.49 16.12
N ILE A 244 11.11 12.04 14.94
CA ILE A 244 10.44 10.98 14.20
C ILE A 244 11.16 9.67 14.47
N ILE A 245 10.41 8.66 14.89
CA ILE A 245 10.96 7.34 15.21
C ILE A 245 10.06 6.21 14.72
N SER A 246 10.62 5.00 14.70
CA SER A 246 9.81 3.79 14.53
C SER A 246 9.08 3.42 15.83
N ARG A 247 8.01 2.64 15.72
CA ARG A 247 7.25 2.15 16.89
C ARG A 247 8.12 1.42 17.92
N ARG A 248 9.19 0.76 17.48
CA ARG A 248 10.10 -0.01 18.35
C ARG A 248 10.95 0.87 19.26
N GLU A 249 11.18 2.12 18.87
CA GLU A 249 12.05 3.07 19.58
C GLU A 249 11.32 3.91 20.61
N VAL A 250 9.98 3.87 20.62
CA VAL A 250 9.12 4.58 21.56
C VAL A 250 9.48 4.24 23.01
N LEU A 251 9.63 2.94 23.33
CA LEU A 251 9.89 2.48 24.69
C LEU A 251 11.31 2.84 25.17
N PRO A 252 12.39 2.60 24.39
CA PRO A 252 13.73 3.10 24.71
C PRO A 252 13.77 4.60 25.01
N ILE A 253 13.18 5.43 24.15
CA ILE A 253 13.18 6.90 24.33
C ILE A 253 12.42 7.29 25.59
N LYS A 254 11.24 6.71 25.82
CA LYS A 254 10.47 6.97 27.04
C LYS A 254 11.29 6.69 28.29
N ARG A 255 12.05 5.60 28.33
CA ARG A 255 12.93 5.25 29.46
C ARG A 255 14.07 6.26 29.65
N ILE A 256 14.70 6.71 28.57
CA ILE A 256 15.75 7.72 28.62
C ILE A 256 15.20 9.02 29.21
N VAL A 257 14.06 9.49 28.70
CA VAL A 257 13.43 10.73 29.17
C VAL A 257 13.06 10.63 30.65
N GLU A 258 12.37 9.56 31.06
CA GLU A 258 11.94 9.35 32.45
C GLU A 258 13.11 9.21 33.43
N ALA A 259 14.25 8.64 32.98
CA ALA A 259 15.45 8.53 33.80
C ALA A 259 16.14 9.89 34.02
N ILE A 260 16.13 10.77 33.03
CA ILE A 260 16.80 12.08 33.09
C ILE A 260 15.90 13.13 33.77
N ASP A 261 14.63 13.19 33.37
CA ASP A 261 13.64 14.10 33.93
C ASP A 261 12.28 13.39 34.13
N PRO A 262 12.00 12.93 35.37
CA PRO A 262 10.71 12.34 35.73
C PRO A 262 9.52 13.30 35.56
N ASN A 263 9.75 14.61 35.47
CA ASN A 263 8.71 15.63 35.29
C ASN A 263 8.53 16.05 33.83
N ALA A 264 9.24 15.42 32.89
CA ALA A 264 9.12 15.71 31.48
C ALA A 264 7.71 15.37 30.97
N PHE A 265 7.21 16.21 30.07
CA PHE A 265 5.95 15.96 29.38
C PHE A 265 6.22 15.43 27.98
N MET A 266 5.54 14.34 27.60
CA MET A 266 5.75 13.64 26.33
C MET A 266 4.43 13.41 25.61
N THR A 267 4.39 13.64 24.29
CA THR A 267 3.26 13.20 23.44
C THR A 267 3.77 12.34 22.30
N ILE A 268 2.98 11.32 21.97
CA ILE A 268 3.29 10.36 20.90
C ILE A 268 2.10 10.35 19.95
N SER A 269 2.34 10.70 18.69
CA SER A 269 1.31 10.72 17.66
C SER A 269 1.66 9.76 16.53
N HIS A 270 0.63 9.23 15.87
CA HIS A 270 0.82 8.49 14.63
C HIS A 270 1.21 9.46 13.51
N VAL A 271 2.21 9.10 12.74
CA VAL A 271 2.58 9.81 11.52
C VAL A 271 2.21 8.92 10.36
N GLN A 272 1.37 9.46 9.46
CA GLN A 272 0.88 8.73 8.29
C GLN A 272 2.00 8.47 7.29
N GLU A 273 2.80 9.49 6.98
CA GLU A 273 3.93 9.38 6.06
C GLU A 273 5.08 10.29 6.51
N VAL A 274 6.32 9.86 6.30
CA VAL A 274 7.50 10.73 6.45
C VAL A 274 8.45 10.42 5.29
N THR A 275 8.80 11.47 4.54
CA THR A 275 9.65 11.39 3.36
C THR A 275 10.85 12.33 3.49
N GLY A 276 12.07 11.86 3.22
CA GLY A 276 13.29 12.69 3.26
C GLY A 276 14.49 12.08 3.99
N GLU A 277 15.39 12.94 4.48
CA GLU A 277 16.68 12.53 5.06
C GLU A 277 16.55 11.57 6.25
N GLY A 278 17.37 10.51 6.27
CA GLY A 278 17.37 9.50 7.34
C GLY A 278 16.17 8.53 7.32
N PHE A 279 15.30 8.65 6.32
CA PHE A 279 13.97 8.08 6.36
C PHE A 279 13.48 7.49 5.03
N SER A 280 13.77 8.14 3.90
CA SER A 280 13.20 7.74 2.59
C SER A 280 14.13 7.96 1.41
N TYR A 281 15.46 7.92 1.61
CA TYR A 281 16.34 7.96 0.46
C TYR A 281 16.17 6.71 -0.40
N LEU A 282 15.63 6.98 -1.59
CA LEU A 282 15.83 6.20 -2.81
C LEU A 282 17.32 5.89 -2.95
N ALA A 283 17.62 4.71 -3.48
CA ALA A 283 18.98 4.33 -3.80
C ALA A 283 19.68 5.43 -4.60
N GLN A 284 20.95 5.69 -4.26
CA GLN A 284 21.81 6.78 -4.72
C GLN A 284 21.74 7.10 -6.24
N GLU A 285 21.31 6.14 -7.07
CA GLU A 285 21.11 6.27 -8.52
C GLU A 285 20.00 7.27 -8.91
N VAL A 286 18.87 7.32 -8.20
CA VAL A 286 17.76 8.24 -8.55
C VAL A 286 18.07 9.68 -8.13
N GLN A 287 18.87 9.86 -7.07
CA GLN A 287 19.39 11.17 -6.68
C GLN A 287 20.36 11.69 -7.73
N ALA A 288 21.23 10.82 -8.28
CA ALA A 288 22.16 11.19 -9.34
C ALA A 288 21.43 11.63 -10.63
N GLU A 289 20.38 10.92 -11.06
CA GLU A 289 19.57 11.32 -12.22
C GLU A 289 18.89 12.68 -12.02
N ARG A 290 18.28 12.93 -10.85
CA ARG A 290 17.60 14.22 -10.57
C ARG A 290 18.56 15.39 -10.37
N ILE A 291 19.77 15.15 -9.86
CA ILE A 291 20.82 16.16 -9.78
C ILE A 291 21.33 16.47 -11.19
N THR A 292 21.50 15.46 -12.05
CA THR A 292 21.91 15.67 -13.45
C THR A 292 20.86 16.45 -14.24
N GLU A 293 19.57 16.12 -14.08
CA GLU A 293 18.46 16.85 -14.70
C GLU A 293 18.36 18.30 -14.20
N ALA A 294 18.57 18.54 -12.90
CA ALA A 294 18.58 19.89 -12.34
C ALA A 294 19.83 20.71 -12.77
N GLU A 295 20.99 20.07 -12.92
CA GLU A 295 22.20 20.72 -13.46
C GLU A 295 22.06 21.04 -14.95
N GLU A 296 21.38 20.19 -15.73
CA GLU A 296 21.07 20.47 -17.14
C GLU A 296 20.09 21.65 -17.32
N GLU A 297 19.07 21.78 -16.46
CA GLU A 297 18.16 22.94 -16.48
C GLU A 297 18.86 24.26 -16.12
N TRP A 298 19.86 24.24 -15.24
CA TRP A 298 20.60 25.43 -14.80
C TRP A 298 21.66 25.92 -15.80
N ILE A 299 22.07 25.09 -16.76
CA ILE A 299 23.06 25.45 -17.79
C ILE A 299 22.37 26.03 -19.04
N THR A 300 21.04 25.91 -19.16
CA THR A 300 20.26 26.35 -20.32
C THR A 300 19.49 27.67 -20.15
N ASP A 301 19.57 28.32 -18.99
CA ASP A 301 19.06 29.68 -18.71
C ASP A 301 20.21 30.65 -18.35
#